data_AF-A0A4R6IC64-F1
#
_entry.id   AF-A0A4R6IC64-F1
#
_cell.length_a   1.000
_cell.length_b   1.000
_cell.length_c   1.000
_cell.angle_alpha   90.00
_cell.angle_beta   90.00
_cell.angle_gamma   90.00
#
_symmetry.space_group_name_H-M   'P 1'
#
loop_
_entity.id
_entity.type
_entity.pdbx_description
1 polymer ?
#
loop_
_entity_poly.entity_id
_entity_poly.type
_entity_poly.pdbx_seq_one_letter_code
_entity_poly.pdbx_strand_id
1 'polypeptide(L)'
;MDEILKKEKLVEYFSERLKKIKRKLKISILLALLFNFISIFFSLLIVALAISVLSIILIKEQNLTSAQITVINNSTFVKGLGIDVNTAILLAKITSIFLIMIFFLNLFLQFYQLNGKHRKYRKVKRSLNYYLIHFSEDESYSVERFMSDTNAVIENFKNQKLVTQKEFILKWFKGDF
;
A
#
# COMPACT_ATOMS: atom_id res chain seq x y z
N MET A 1 -12.93 -21.91 -40.71
CA MET A 1 -13.98 -22.29 -39.73
C MET A 1 -13.39 -22.57 -38.34
N ASP A 2 -12.14 -23.05 -38.24
CA ASP A 2 -11.46 -23.31 -36.95
C ASP A 2 -11.01 -22.06 -36.16
N GLU A 3 -10.69 -20.94 -36.83
CA GLU A 3 -10.21 -19.73 -36.17
C GLU A 3 -11.27 -19.04 -35.29
N ILE A 4 -12.50 -18.96 -35.78
CA ILE A 4 -13.63 -18.34 -35.09
C ILE A 4 -13.97 -19.16 -33.83
N LEU A 5 -13.97 -20.50 -33.96
CA LEU A 5 -14.23 -21.42 -32.86
C LEU A 5 -13.15 -21.37 -31.76
N LYS A 6 -11.87 -21.20 -32.14
CA LYS A 6 -10.76 -20.97 -31.20
C LYS A 6 -10.93 -19.65 -30.45
N LYS A 7 -11.31 -18.59 -31.16
CA LYS A 7 -11.51 -17.24 -30.60
C LYS A 7 -12.68 -17.21 -29.61
N GLU A 8 -13.80 -17.85 -29.95
CA GLU A 8 -14.98 -17.96 -29.07
C GLU A 8 -14.70 -18.77 -27.81
N LYS A 9 -14.02 -19.92 -27.92
CA LYS A 9 -13.63 -20.72 -26.75
C LYS A 9 -12.67 -19.99 -25.81
N LEU A 10 -11.73 -19.21 -26.36
CA LEU A 10 -10.85 -18.34 -25.56
C LEU A 10 -11.67 -17.26 -24.84
N VAL A 11 -12.57 -16.58 -25.54
CA VAL A 11 -13.44 -15.55 -24.96
C VAL A 11 -14.32 -16.12 -23.85
N GLU A 12 -14.93 -17.29 -24.06
CA GLU A 12 -15.80 -17.94 -23.08
C GLU A 12 -15.01 -18.37 -21.84
N TYR A 13 -13.85 -19.03 -22.03
CA TYR A 13 -12.95 -19.42 -20.94
C TYR A 13 -12.47 -18.23 -20.12
N PHE A 14 -12.04 -17.15 -20.76
CA PHE A 14 -11.67 -15.92 -20.07
C PHE A 14 -12.87 -15.32 -19.34
N SER A 15 -14.07 -15.29 -19.93
CA SER A 15 -15.26 -14.67 -19.36
C SER A 15 -15.74 -15.35 -18.06
N GLU A 16 -15.75 -16.68 -18.01
CA GLU A 16 -16.15 -17.46 -16.85
C GLU A 16 -15.15 -17.34 -15.71
N ARG A 17 -13.86 -17.49 -16.05
CA ARG A 17 -12.76 -17.35 -15.08
C ARG A 17 -12.75 -15.93 -14.52
N LEU A 18 -12.98 -14.92 -15.37
CA LEU A 18 -13.11 -13.51 -14.97
C LEU A 18 -14.27 -13.24 -14.03
N LYS A 19 -15.44 -13.83 -14.24
CA LYS A 19 -16.61 -13.64 -13.35
C LYS A 19 -16.33 -14.16 -11.94
N LYS A 20 -15.80 -15.38 -11.83
CA LYS A 20 -15.48 -16.01 -10.53
C LYS A 20 -14.36 -15.25 -9.81
N ILE A 21 -13.34 -14.83 -10.55
CA ILE A 21 -12.22 -14.03 -10.06
C ILE A 21 -12.72 -12.66 -9.60
N LYS A 22 -13.47 -11.89 -10.43
CA LYS A 22 -13.98 -10.53 -10.14
C LYS A 22 -14.77 -10.41 -8.84
N ARG A 23 -15.61 -11.38 -8.47
CA ARG A 23 -16.50 -11.28 -7.31
C ARG A 23 -15.75 -11.42 -5.98
N LYS A 24 -14.91 -12.47 -5.85
CA LYS A 24 -13.99 -12.62 -4.70
C LYS A 24 -12.93 -11.52 -4.68
N LEU A 25 -12.62 -10.96 -5.84
CA LEU A 25 -11.72 -9.83 -6.01
C LEU A 25 -12.19 -8.55 -5.35
N LYS A 26 -13.37 -8.08 -5.75
CA LYS A 26 -13.91 -6.78 -5.36
C LYS A 26 -13.98 -6.66 -3.85
N ILE A 27 -14.48 -7.69 -3.17
CA ILE A 27 -14.67 -7.67 -1.72
C ILE A 27 -13.33 -7.53 -0.99
N SER A 28 -12.33 -8.35 -1.33
CA SER A 28 -11.04 -8.25 -0.62
C SER A 28 -10.20 -7.02 -1.01
N ILE A 29 -10.39 -6.45 -2.21
CA ILE A 29 -9.78 -5.15 -2.56
C ILE A 29 -10.45 -4.04 -1.75
N LEU A 30 -11.77 -4.04 -1.67
CA LEU A 30 -12.52 -3.02 -0.95
C LEU A 30 -12.16 -3.04 0.53
N LEU A 31 -12.09 -4.23 1.15
CA LEU A 31 -11.62 -4.40 2.52
C LEU A 31 -10.17 -3.91 2.69
N ALA A 32 -9.24 -4.30 1.82
CA ALA A 32 -7.85 -3.87 1.92
C ALA A 32 -7.68 -2.35 1.78
N LEU A 33 -8.43 -1.72 0.87
CA LEU A 33 -8.47 -0.27 0.72
C LEU A 33 -9.05 0.40 1.98
N LEU A 34 -10.14 -0.14 2.54
CA LEU A 34 -10.77 0.39 3.74
C LEU A 34 -9.81 0.34 4.94
N PHE A 35 -9.13 -0.79 5.15
CA PHE A 35 -8.12 -0.93 6.20
C PHE A 35 -6.94 0.02 6.02
N ASN A 36 -6.45 0.19 4.79
CA ASN A 36 -5.39 1.16 4.51
C ASN A 36 -5.86 2.59 4.81
N PHE A 37 -7.10 2.94 4.45
CA PHE A 37 -7.65 4.27 4.71
C PHE A 37 -7.78 4.55 6.20
N ILE A 38 -8.28 3.57 6.96
CA ILE A 38 -8.37 3.64 8.42
C ILE A 38 -6.97 3.80 9.04
N SER A 39 -5.99 3.01 8.58
CA SER A 39 -4.62 3.08 9.07
C SER A 39 -3.96 4.44 8.80
N ILE A 40 -4.14 4.99 7.60
CA ILE A 40 -3.65 6.33 7.23
C ILE A 40 -4.32 7.40 8.09
N PHE A 41 -5.64 7.30 8.29
CA PHE A 41 -6.40 8.25 9.12
C PHE A 41 -5.89 8.27 10.57
N PHE A 42 -5.71 7.10 11.19
CA PHE A 42 -5.13 7.02 12.54
C PHE A 42 -3.70 7.57 12.59
N SER A 43 -2.89 7.28 11.57
CA SER A 43 -1.52 7.79 11.48
C SER A 43 -1.50 9.32 11.40
N LEU A 44 -2.38 9.92 10.60
CA LEU A 44 -2.55 11.37 10.50
C LEU A 44 -3.03 11.99 11.82
N LEU A 45 -3.95 11.32 12.52
CA LEU A 45 -4.46 11.78 13.81
C LEU A 45 -3.35 11.81 14.87
N ILE A 46 -2.52 10.76 14.94
CA ILE A 46 -1.35 10.70 15.83
C ILE A 46 -0.37 11.84 15.53
N VAL A 47 -0.10 12.10 14.26
CA VAL A 47 0.80 13.19 13.84
C VAL A 47 0.23 14.56 14.18
N ALA A 48 -1.07 14.78 13.95
CA ALA A 48 -1.73 16.03 14.30
C ALA A 48 -1.65 16.31 15.82
N LEU A 49 -1.84 15.27 16.64
CA LEU A 49 -1.64 15.37 18.09
C LEU A 49 -0.18 15.69 18.44
N ALA A 50 0.80 15.01 17.83
CA ALA A 50 2.21 15.27 18.08
C ALA A 50 2.62 16.71 17.71
N ILE A 51 2.14 17.24 16.57
CA ILE A 51 2.36 18.62 16.15
C ILE A 51 1.71 19.61 17.12
N SER A 52 0.48 19.33 17.57
CA SER A 52 -0.23 20.16 18.55
C SER A 52 0.54 20.23 19.88
N VAL A 53 0.98 19.08 20.41
CA VAL A 53 1.80 18.99 21.62
C VAL A 53 3.10 19.77 21.46
N LEU A 54 3.82 19.57 20.35
CA LEU A 54 5.07 20.28 20.08
C LEU A 54 4.85 21.80 19.99
N SER A 55 3.78 22.24 19.34
CA SER A 55 3.44 23.67 19.20
C SER A 55 3.12 24.30 20.55
N ILE A 56 2.32 23.63 21.38
CA ILE A 56 1.98 24.08 22.73
C ILE A 56 3.25 24.20 23.57
N ILE A 57 4.14 23.21 23.50
CA ILE A 57 5.40 23.24 24.24
C ILE A 57 6.27 24.41 23.77
N LEU A 58 6.49 24.57 22.47
CA LEU A 58 7.33 25.64 21.92
C LEU A 58 6.82 27.04 22.27
N ILE A 59 5.50 27.24 22.28
CA ILE A 59 4.90 28.54 22.61
C ILE A 59 4.94 28.82 24.12
N LYS A 60 4.72 27.80 24.96
CA LYS A 60 4.52 27.99 26.41
C LYS A 60 5.77 27.79 27.25
N GLU A 61 6.80 27.11 26.75
CA GLU A 61 8.00 26.77 27.53
C GLU A 61 8.66 27.99 28.19
N GLN A 62 8.72 29.12 27.48
CA GLN A 62 9.35 30.35 27.99
C GLN A 62 8.47 31.12 28.99
N ASN A 63 7.17 30.79 29.08
CA ASN A 63 6.17 31.52 29.87
C ASN A 63 5.40 30.59 30.84
N LEU A 64 6.04 29.50 31.28
CA LEU A 64 5.43 28.60 32.25
C LEU A 64 5.21 29.32 33.58
N THR A 65 3.96 29.35 34.03
CA THR A 65 3.61 29.90 35.34
C THR A 65 3.98 28.91 36.46
N SER A 66 4.23 29.42 37.66
CA SER A 66 4.54 28.58 38.84
C SER A 66 3.47 27.52 39.11
N ALA A 67 2.18 27.86 38.91
CA ALA A 67 1.08 26.92 39.04
C ALA A 67 1.16 25.76 38.03
N GLN A 68 1.54 26.04 36.78
CA GLN A 68 1.71 25.00 35.74
C GLN A 68 2.92 24.11 36.04
N ILE A 69 4.01 24.67 36.55
CA ILE A 69 5.19 23.91 36.98
C ILE A 69 4.81 22.94 38.11
N THR A 70 4.02 23.38 39.09
CA THR A 70 3.50 22.52 40.16
C THR A 70 2.61 21.40 39.64
N VAL A 71 1.75 21.68 38.64
CA VAL A 71 0.90 20.66 38.01
C VAL A 71 1.75 19.62 37.27
N ILE A 72 2.76 20.05 36.50
CA ILE A 72 3.64 19.13 35.77
C ILE A 72 4.44 18.25 36.73
N ASN A 73 5.05 18.85 37.77
CA ASN A 73 5.78 18.11 38.81
C ASN A 73 4.91 17.10 39.56
N ASN A 74 3.61 17.37 39.69
CA ASN A 74 2.67 16.47 40.33
C ASN A 74 2.07 15.42 39.41
N SER A 75 2.34 15.48 38.10
CA SER A 75 1.86 14.48 37.16
C SER A 75 2.44 13.10 37.44
N THR A 76 1.65 12.07 37.15
CA THR A 76 2.05 10.65 37.31
C THR A 76 3.26 10.30 36.46
N PHE A 77 3.40 10.91 35.29
CA PHE A 77 4.54 10.74 34.40
C PHE A 77 5.85 11.22 35.04
N VAL A 78 5.85 12.45 35.58
CA VAL A 78 7.04 13.07 36.18
C VAL A 78 7.41 12.38 37.49
N LYS A 79 6.42 12.15 38.37
CA LYS A 79 6.63 11.42 39.63
C LYS A 79 7.06 9.98 39.43
N GLY A 80 6.44 9.28 38.48
CA GLY A 80 6.72 7.88 38.20
C GLY A 80 8.11 7.64 37.60
N LEU A 81 8.64 8.62 36.87
CA LEU A 81 9.98 8.56 36.28
C LEU A 81 11.06 9.22 37.15
N GLY A 82 10.69 9.95 38.21
CA GLY A 82 11.64 10.66 39.08
C GLY A 82 12.42 11.75 38.34
N ILE A 83 11.82 12.36 37.32
CA ILE A 83 12.45 13.40 36.49
C ILE A 83 11.97 14.79 36.89
N ASP A 84 12.68 15.83 36.47
CA ASP A 84 12.25 17.22 36.65
C ASP A 84 11.37 17.70 35.46
N VAL A 85 10.73 18.86 35.63
CA VAL A 85 9.89 19.48 34.59
C VAL A 85 10.66 19.70 33.29
N ASN A 86 11.92 20.14 33.37
CA ASN A 86 12.72 20.42 32.18
C ASN A 86 13.02 19.15 31.39
N THR A 87 13.40 18.06 32.06
CA THR A 87 13.59 16.75 31.42
C THR A 87 12.28 16.23 30.85
N ALA A 88 11.15 16.40 31.54
CA ALA A 88 9.85 15.99 31.04
C ALA A 88 9.45 16.74 29.75
N ILE A 89 9.68 18.06 29.70
CA ILE A 89 9.45 18.89 28.52
C ILE A 89 10.37 18.46 27.37
N LEU A 90 11.66 18.25 27.65
CA LEU A 90 12.63 17.79 26.65
C LEU A 90 12.24 16.43 26.08
N LEU A 91 11.83 15.51 26.93
CA LEU A 91 11.43 14.15 26.53
C LEU A 91 10.16 14.17 25.69
N ALA A 92 9.18 15.02 26.04
CA ALA A 92 7.97 15.25 25.25
C ALA A 92 8.26 15.85 23.87
N LYS A 93 9.22 16.77 23.76
CA LYS A 93 9.69 17.31 22.47
C LYS A 93 10.31 16.22 21.61
N ILE A 94 11.27 15.47 22.17
CA ILE A 94 11.98 14.40 21.44
C ILE A 94 10.99 13.35 20.94
N THR A 95 10.05 12.91 21.77
CA THR A 95 9.02 11.93 21.37
C THR A 95 8.09 12.48 20.30
N SER A 96 7.67 13.74 20.40
CA SER A 96 6.81 14.36 19.37
C SER A 96 7.51 14.44 18.01
N ILE A 97 8.79 14.86 18.00
CA ILE A 97 9.60 14.90 16.77
C ILE A 97 9.79 13.48 16.20
N PHE A 98 10.08 12.50 17.05
CA PHE A 98 10.27 11.12 16.63
C PHE A 98 9.01 10.52 16.00
N LEU A 99 7.82 10.79 16.57
CA LEU A 99 6.53 10.38 16.00
C LEU A 99 6.30 10.98 14.61
N ILE A 100 6.61 12.27 14.44
CA ILE A 100 6.51 12.95 13.14
C ILE A 100 7.48 12.33 12.13
N MET A 101 8.73 12.07 12.52
CA MET A 101 9.73 11.44 11.64
C MET A 101 9.33 10.03 11.21
N ILE A 102 8.84 9.20 12.13
CA ILE A 102 8.36 7.84 11.83
C ILE A 102 7.25 7.89 10.78
N PHE A 103 6.32 8.84 10.91
CA PHE A 103 5.26 9.00 9.92
C PHE A 103 5.80 9.28 8.52
N PHE A 104 6.73 10.23 8.38
CA PHE A 104 7.34 10.53 7.08
C PHE A 104 8.15 9.36 6.53
N LEU A 105 8.89 8.64 7.39
CA LEU A 105 9.63 7.44 6.99
C LEU A 105 8.67 6.36 6.47
N ASN A 106 7.56 6.13 7.15
CA ASN A 106 6.54 5.17 6.72
C ASN A 106 5.90 5.58 5.39
N LEU A 107 5.59 6.87 5.22
CA LEU A 107 5.04 7.39 3.97
C LEU A 107 6.04 7.21 2.81
N PHE A 108 7.33 7.50 3.06
CA PHE A 108 8.40 7.28 2.10
C PHE A 108 8.54 5.79 1.72
N LEU A 109 8.55 4.89 2.70
CA LEU A 109 8.63 3.44 2.46
C LEU A 109 7.43 2.93 1.67
N GLN A 110 6.22 3.40 1.97
CA GLN A 110 5.02 3.05 1.21
C GLN A 110 5.11 3.53 -0.23
N PHE A 111 5.55 4.78 -0.45
CA PHE A 111 5.74 5.32 -1.80
C PHE A 111 6.81 4.55 -2.59
N TYR A 112 7.93 4.22 -1.94
CA TYR A 112 9.01 3.41 -2.54
C TYR A 112 8.52 2.02 -2.93
N GLN A 113 7.77 1.35 -2.05
CA GLN A 113 7.15 0.06 -2.35
C GLN A 113 6.16 0.15 -3.50
N LEU A 114 5.33 1.19 -3.54
CA LEU A 114 4.36 1.41 -4.63
C LEU A 114 5.08 1.58 -5.98
N ASN A 115 6.14 2.39 -6.02
CA ASN A 115 6.96 2.58 -7.23
C ASN A 115 7.66 1.29 -7.66
N GLY A 116 8.19 0.52 -6.71
CA GLY A 116 8.76 -0.80 -6.96
C GLY A 116 7.74 -1.75 -7.59
N LYS A 117 6.50 -1.76 -7.08
CA LYS A 117 5.38 -2.53 -7.66
C LYS A 117 5.08 -2.06 -9.07
N HIS A 118 4.94 -0.75 -9.32
CA HIS A 118 4.68 -0.18 -10.65
C HIS A 118 5.74 -0.55 -11.69
N ARG A 119 7.02 -0.56 -11.32
CA ARG A 119 8.10 -1.00 -12.21
C ARG A 119 7.95 -2.48 -12.60
N LYS A 120 7.57 -3.32 -11.65
CA LYS A 120 7.38 -4.77 -11.85
C LYS A 120 6.13 -5.06 -12.68
N TYR A 121 5.04 -4.33 -12.48
CA TYR A 121 3.84 -4.36 -13.33
C TYR A 121 4.16 -4.12 -14.81
N ARG A 122 4.99 -3.09 -15.10
CA ARG A 122 5.40 -2.78 -16.47
C ARG A 122 6.17 -3.93 -17.12
N LYS A 123 6.97 -4.68 -16.35
CA LYS A 123 7.68 -5.88 -16.86
C LYS A 123 6.68 -6.97 -17.27
N VAL A 124 5.70 -7.29 -16.42
CA VAL A 124 4.68 -8.32 -16.75
C VAL A 124 3.86 -7.92 -17.96
N LYS A 125 3.44 -6.66 -18.05
CA LYS A 125 2.70 -6.15 -19.22
C LYS A 125 3.48 -6.38 -20.51
N ARG A 126 4.80 -6.12 -20.49
CA ARG A 126 5.67 -6.37 -21.65
C ARG A 126 5.75 -7.86 -21.98
N SER A 127 5.93 -8.73 -20.98
CA SER A 127 5.98 -10.18 -21.20
C SER A 127 4.67 -10.75 -21.76
N LEU A 128 3.51 -10.31 -21.25
CA LEU A 128 2.22 -10.77 -21.78
C LEU A 128 1.93 -10.21 -23.17
N ASN A 129 2.27 -8.94 -23.43
CA ASN A 129 2.14 -8.38 -24.77
C ASN A 129 3.03 -9.13 -25.78
N TYR A 130 4.24 -9.53 -25.38
CA TYR A 130 5.12 -10.34 -26.21
C TYR A 130 4.47 -11.68 -26.61
N TYR A 131 3.90 -12.41 -25.65
CA TYR A 131 3.21 -13.67 -25.96
C TYR A 131 1.92 -13.46 -26.77
N LEU A 132 1.22 -12.36 -26.55
CA LEU A 132 0.04 -12.01 -27.34
C LEU A 132 0.40 -11.78 -28.81
N ILE A 133 1.50 -11.06 -29.06
CA ILE A 133 2.00 -10.77 -30.41
C ILE A 133 2.43 -12.08 -31.09
N HIS A 134 3.19 -12.94 -30.40
CA HIS A 134 3.57 -14.25 -30.96
C HIS A 134 2.37 -15.16 -31.22
N PHE A 135 1.35 -15.14 -30.37
CA PHE A 135 0.13 -15.89 -30.62
C PHE A 135 -0.65 -15.38 -31.85
N SER A 136 -0.58 -14.08 -32.17
CA SER A 136 -1.24 -13.53 -33.36
C SER A 136 -0.45 -13.67 -34.66
N GLU A 137 0.88 -13.77 -34.57
CA GLU A 137 1.77 -13.67 -35.74
C GLU A 137 2.45 -15.01 -36.10
N ASP A 138 2.57 -15.95 -35.16
CA ASP A 138 3.26 -17.22 -35.37
C ASP A 138 2.26 -18.39 -35.42
N GLU A 139 2.05 -18.94 -36.61
CA GLU A 139 1.14 -20.08 -36.85
C GLU A 139 1.54 -21.34 -36.06
N SER A 140 2.80 -21.47 -35.67
CA SER A 140 3.30 -22.60 -34.87
C SER A 140 3.00 -22.46 -33.37
N TYR A 141 2.52 -21.30 -32.94
CA TYR A 141 2.32 -20.97 -31.53
C TYR A 141 0.93 -21.40 -31.08
N SER A 142 0.84 -22.61 -30.51
CA SER A 142 -0.45 -23.20 -30.12
C SER A 142 -1.13 -22.49 -28.94
N VAL A 143 -2.45 -22.69 -28.85
CA VAL A 143 -3.28 -22.17 -27.74
C VAL A 143 -2.82 -22.74 -26.40
N GLU A 144 -2.42 -24.01 -26.33
CA GLU A 144 -1.90 -24.60 -25.10
C GLU A 144 -0.58 -23.95 -24.67
N ARG A 145 0.29 -23.61 -25.62
CA ARG A 145 1.59 -22.98 -25.37
C ARG A 145 1.41 -21.55 -24.85
N PHE A 146 0.53 -20.77 -25.48
CA PHE A 146 0.12 -19.44 -25.00
C PHE A 146 -0.43 -19.51 -23.57
N MET A 147 -1.31 -20.47 -23.29
CA MET A 147 -1.90 -20.66 -21.97
C MET A 147 -0.86 -21.06 -20.91
N SER A 148 0.08 -21.94 -21.26
CA SER A 148 1.19 -22.34 -20.39
C SER A 148 2.09 -21.15 -20.04
N ASP A 149 2.57 -20.41 -21.05
CA ASP A 149 3.51 -19.29 -20.86
C ASP A 149 2.85 -18.15 -20.08
N THR A 150 1.58 -17.87 -20.36
CA THR A 150 0.79 -16.88 -19.62
C THR A 150 0.59 -17.30 -18.16
N ASN A 151 0.24 -18.57 -17.90
CA ASN A 151 0.08 -19.07 -16.54
C ASN A 151 1.41 -19.08 -15.78
N ALA A 152 2.53 -19.46 -16.43
CA ALA A 152 3.86 -19.46 -15.83
C ALA A 152 4.30 -18.06 -15.42
N VAL A 153 4.09 -17.05 -16.27
CA VAL A 153 4.37 -15.64 -15.90
C VAL A 153 3.50 -15.20 -14.73
N ILE A 154 2.22 -15.53 -14.75
CA ILE A 154 1.28 -15.18 -13.67
C ILE A 154 1.65 -15.87 -12.35
N GLU A 155 2.08 -17.13 -12.39
CA GLU A 155 2.47 -17.93 -11.23
C GLU A 155 3.80 -17.47 -10.64
N ASN A 156 4.81 -17.20 -11.49
CA ASN A 156 6.05 -16.55 -11.05
C ASN A 156 5.77 -15.21 -10.36
N PHE A 157 4.79 -14.46 -10.85
CA PHE A 157 4.40 -13.18 -10.27
C PHE A 157 3.64 -13.33 -8.94
N LYS A 158 2.78 -14.36 -8.84
CA LYS A 158 2.03 -14.71 -7.62
C LYS A 158 2.97 -15.12 -6.49
N ASN A 159 3.99 -15.92 -6.80
CA ASN A 159 4.97 -16.43 -5.82
C ASN A 159 5.85 -15.31 -5.24
N GLN A 160 6.07 -14.23 -5.98
CA GLN A 160 6.86 -13.09 -5.49
C GLN A 160 6.08 -12.14 -4.55
N LYS A 161 4.78 -12.37 -4.26
CA LYS A 161 3.90 -11.51 -3.42
C LYS A 161 3.86 -10.02 -3.83
N LEU A 162 4.20 -9.71 -5.09
CA LEU A 162 4.44 -8.32 -5.51
C LEU A 162 3.15 -7.56 -5.81
N VAL A 163 2.13 -8.29 -6.22
CA VAL A 163 0.85 -7.82 -6.74
C VAL A 163 -0.10 -8.98 -6.58
N THR A 164 -1.27 -8.77 -5.97
CA THR A 164 -2.28 -9.82 -6.06
C THR A 164 -2.69 -9.93 -7.53
N GLN A 165 -2.69 -11.15 -8.08
CA GLN A 165 -3.21 -11.52 -9.43
C GLN A 165 -4.49 -10.73 -9.79
N LYS A 166 -5.25 -10.41 -8.75
CA LYS A 166 -6.30 -9.42 -8.65
C LYS A 166 -6.06 -8.06 -9.32
N GLU A 167 -5.10 -7.27 -8.88
CA GLU A 167 -4.88 -5.89 -9.35
C GLU A 167 -4.41 -5.85 -10.80
N PHE A 168 -3.67 -6.87 -11.24
CA PHE A 168 -3.19 -7.02 -12.61
C PHE A 168 -4.35 -7.22 -13.60
N ILE A 169 -5.25 -8.16 -13.30
CA ILE A 169 -6.42 -8.45 -14.13
C ILE A 169 -7.35 -7.22 -14.19
N LEU A 170 -7.51 -6.48 -13.08
CA LEU A 170 -8.38 -5.30 -13.04
C LEU A 170 -7.89 -4.14 -13.92
N LYS A 171 -6.59 -3.81 -13.91
CA LYS A 171 -6.05 -2.74 -14.75
C LYS A 171 -6.03 -3.10 -16.24
N TRP A 172 -5.77 -4.37 -16.56
CA TRP A 172 -5.80 -4.85 -17.94
C TRP A 172 -7.19 -4.77 -18.57
N PHE A 173 -8.25 -5.10 -17.82
CA PHE A 173 -9.62 -5.09 -18.34
C PHE A 173 -10.33 -3.73 -18.32
N LYS A 174 -9.87 -2.76 -17.51
CA LYS A 174 -10.52 -1.44 -17.45
C LYS A 174 -10.08 -0.49 -18.55
N GLY A 175 -9.02 -0.81 -19.30
CA GLY A 175 -8.43 0.15 -20.23
C GLY A 175 -7.82 1.37 -19.53
N ASP A 176 -7.69 1.35 -18.18
CA ASP A 176 -7.05 2.39 -17.38
C ASP A 176 -5.51 2.32 -17.53
N PHE A 177 -5.04 2.46 -18.77
CA PHE A 177 -3.64 2.57 -19.16
C PHE A 177 -3.39 3.80 -20.00
#